data_AF-A0A8I6XCG7-F1
#
_entry.id   AF-A0A8I6XCG7-F1
#
_cell.length_a   1.000
_cell.length_b   1.000
_cell.length_c   1.000
_cell.angle_alpha   90.00
_cell.angle_beta   90.00
_cell.angle_gamma   90.00
#
_symmetry.space_group_name_H-M   'P 1'
#
loop_
_entity.id
_entity.type
_entity.pdbx_description
1 polymer ?
#
loop_
_entity_poly.entity_id
_entity_poly.type
_entity_poly.pdbx_seq_one_letter_code
_entity_poly.pdbx_strand_id
1 'polypeptide(L)'
;MICSDIQKDLATTCGMEVTKVIKNGIGDKNFSILIDEARDCSIKEQMAVIVRFLDDHGVLQERFLAIKHITDCTSIGIKETLVDVLEYHGLSPSKLRCQGYDGASNMRGEFNVLQNLVRDEAPYAFYVHCFAHQLQLVVVTVAQCSPAIADFFNYIPLIVTQVCSSCKRKDALLVKHQDELLDLMENGKISAGTGLHQESSITRPRDTRCGSHLRTLFHIFSMWNTVADVLGIVVVDAREHTCQGGTRDFLKKHGMLGICIHHVVLKNLLSNTNHLSQALQRKNQNIVEAMRLILDVKESLRDMRDNGCESLFCQAKNFCETHDIDVPNMDDLVGTMDQ
;
A
#
# COMPACT_ATOMS: atom_id res chain seq x y z
N MET A 1 -21.20 -30.73 7.20
CA MET A 1 -19.94 -30.05 7.59
C MET A 1 -18.82 -31.04 7.34
N ILE A 2 -17.95 -30.80 6.36
CA ILE A 2 -16.82 -31.71 6.06
C ILE A 2 -15.87 -31.65 7.26
N CYS A 3 -15.40 -32.80 7.74
CA CYS A 3 -14.46 -32.89 8.86
C CYS A 3 -13.20 -32.04 8.58
N SER A 4 -12.71 -31.32 9.60
CA SER A 4 -11.49 -30.49 9.51
C SER A 4 -10.31 -31.27 8.93
N ASP A 5 -10.16 -32.54 9.31
CA ASP A 5 -9.01 -33.35 8.89
C ASP A 5 -9.10 -33.69 7.39
N ILE A 6 -10.29 -34.01 6.90
CA ILE A 6 -10.53 -34.25 5.46
C ILE A 6 -10.23 -32.97 4.64
N GLN A 7 -10.59 -31.80 5.15
CA GLN A 7 -10.29 -30.53 4.47
C GLN A 7 -8.77 -30.28 4.39
N LYS A 8 -8.04 -30.56 5.47
CA LYS A 8 -6.57 -30.44 5.49
C LYS A 8 -5.91 -31.45 4.57
N ASP A 9 -6.39 -32.68 4.53
CA ASP A 9 -5.86 -33.72 3.64
C ASP A 9 -6.08 -33.36 2.17
N LEU A 10 -7.27 -32.87 1.81
CA LEU A 10 -7.57 -32.41 0.46
C LEU A 10 -6.70 -31.21 0.07
N ALA A 11 -6.57 -30.21 0.94
CA ALA A 11 -5.73 -29.05 0.70
C ALA A 11 -4.26 -29.44 0.54
N THR A 12 -3.77 -30.36 1.38
CA THR A 12 -2.40 -30.88 1.32
C THR A 12 -2.15 -31.64 0.02
N THR A 13 -3.06 -32.54 -0.37
CA THR A 13 -2.97 -33.31 -1.62
C THR A 13 -2.98 -32.38 -2.84
N CYS A 14 -3.88 -31.39 -2.86
CA CYS A 14 -3.89 -30.37 -3.92
C CYS A 14 -2.57 -29.59 -3.97
N GLY A 15 -2.05 -29.18 -2.81
CA GLY A 15 -0.76 -28.50 -2.70
C GLY A 15 0.40 -29.35 -3.24
N MET A 16 0.41 -30.65 -2.94
CA MET A 16 1.42 -31.59 -3.44
C MET A 16 1.38 -31.73 -4.97
N GLU A 17 0.19 -31.88 -5.57
CA GLU A 17 0.07 -31.97 -7.03
C GLU A 17 0.45 -30.66 -7.73
N VAL A 18 0.04 -29.51 -7.19
CA VAL A 18 0.47 -28.19 -7.72
C VAL A 18 1.99 -28.06 -7.64
N THR A 19 2.59 -28.41 -6.51
CA THR A 19 4.05 -28.38 -6.31
C THR A 19 4.76 -29.28 -7.30
N LYS A 20 4.23 -30.48 -7.55
CA LYS A 20 4.78 -31.41 -8.53
C LYS A 20 4.76 -30.83 -9.94
N VAL A 21 3.67 -30.17 -10.35
CA VAL A 21 3.58 -29.48 -11.64
C VAL A 21 4.62 -28.35 -11.73
N ILE A 22 4.80 -27.56 -10.67
CA ILE A 22 5.80 -26.49 -10.63
C ILE A 22 7.21 -27.06 -10.78
N LYS A 23 7.54 -28.10 -10.00
CA LYS A 23 8.85 -28.77 -10.04
C LYS A 23 9.14 -29.34 -11.43
N ASN A 24 8.18 -30.02 -12.04
CA ASN A 24 8.34 -30.56 -13.38
C ASN A 24 8.52 -29.46 -14.43
N GLY A 25 7.83 -28.32 -14.28
CA GLY A 25 7.98 -27.16 -15.16
C GLY A 25 9.38 -26.55 -15.09
N ILE A 26 9.98 -26.50 -13.90
CA ILE A 26 11.36 -26.05 -13.69
C ILE A 26 12.35 -27.10 -14.22
N GLY A 27 12.20 -28.36 -13.83
CA GLY A 27 13.17 -29.42 -14.15
C GLY A 27 14.59 -29.02 -13.77
N ASP A 28 15.51 -29.15 -14.72
CA ASP A 28 16.93 -28.77 -14.56
C ASP A 28 17.24 -27.32 -15.00
N LYS A 29 16.20 -26.51 -15.27
CA LYS A 29 16.35 -25.14 -15.78
C LYS A 29 16.83 -24.21 -14.68
N ASN A 30 17.35 -23.07 -15.11
CA ASN A 30 17.65 -21.96 -14.22
C ASN A 30 16.36 -21.30 -13.74
N PHE A 31 16.35 -20.83 -12.51
CA PHE A 31 15.20 -20.14 -11.93
C PHE A 31 15.62 -18.93 -11.10
N SER A 32 14.63 -18.13 -10.74
CA SER A 32 14.74 -16.96 -9.86
C SER A 32 13.75 -17.10 -8.72
N ILE A 33 14.02 -16.45 -7.60
CA ILE A 33 13.10 -16.41 -6.46
C ILE A 33 12.66 -14.98 -6.17
N LEU A 34 11.41 -14.84 -5.74
CA LEU A 34 10.90 -13.67 -5.06
C LEU A 34 10.46 -14.11 -3.67
N ILE A 35 10.94 -13.42 -2.65
CA ILE A 35 10.64 -13.67 -1.24
C ILE A 35 9.88 -12.46 -0.70
N ASP A 36 8.79 -12.73 0.01
CA ASP A 36 8.01 -11.73 0.74
C ASP A 36 7.82 -12.21 2.18
N GLU A 37 8.03 -11.33 3.15
CA GLU A 37 7.90 -11.62 4.57
C GLU A 37 6.69 -10.89 5.15
N ALA A 38 5.86 -11.61 5.90
CA ALA A 38 4.70 -11.01 6.55
C ALA A 38 4.37 -11.69 7.87
N ARG A 39 3.88 -10.90 8.84
CA ARG A 39 3.26 -11.41 10.07
C ARG A 39 1.85 -11.91 9.83
N ASP A 40 1.58 -13.13 10.27
CA ASP A 40 0.24 -13.71 10.28
C ASP A 40 -0.61 -13.24 11.49
N CYS A 41 -1.85 -13.73 11.57
CA CYS A 41 -2.79 -13.38 12.66
C CYS A 41 -2.33 -13.88 14.05
N SER A 42 -1.39 -14.81 14.10
CA SER A 42 -0.77 -15.32 15.33
C SER A 42 0.54 -14.61 15.65
N ILE A 43 0.85 -13.50 14.96
CA ILE A 43 2.08 -12.69 15.15
C ILE A 43 3.34 -13.51 14.85
N LYS A 44 3.23 -14.47 13.93
CA LYS A 44 4.37 -15.26 13.45
C LYS A 44 4.83 -14.74 12.11
N GLU A 45 6.13 -14.58 11.95
CA GLU A 45 6.73 -14.23 10.67
C GLU A 45 6.64 -15.41 9.72
N GLN A 46 6.18 -15.14 8.50
CA GLN A 46 6.01 -16.11 7.42
C GLN A 46 6.79 -15.64 6.21
N MET A 47 7.58 -16.55 5.63
CA MET A 47 8.25 -16.39 4.35
C MET A 47 7.38 -16.97 3.24
N ALA A 48 6.94 -16.14 2.31
CA ALA A 48 6.38 -16.61 1.05
C ALA A 48 7.49 -16.72 0.00
N VAL A 49 7.61 -17.88 -0.63
CA VAL A 49 8.59 -18.14 -1.70
C VAL A 49 7.87 -18.30 -3.02
N ILE A 50 8.19 -17.45 -3.98
CA ILE A 50 7.70 -17.49 -5.34
C ILE A 50 8.87 -17.79 -6.27
N VAL A 51 8.69 -18.72 -7.20
CA VAL A 51 9.69 -19.07 -8.21
C VAL A 51 9.31 -18.51 -9.57
N ARG A 52 10.32 -18.03 -10.30
CA ARG A 52 10.21 -17.55 -11.69
C ARG A 52 11.17 -18.32 -12.58
N PHE A 53 10.67 -18.86 -13.68
CA PHE A 53 11.45 -19.65 -14.64
C PHE A 53 10.84 -19.53 -16.04
N LEU A 54 11.59 -19.91 -17.06
CA LEU A 54 11.08 -20.02 -18.42
C LEU A 54 10.58 -21.45 -18.64
N ASP A 55 9.38 -21.60 -19.18
CA ASP A 55 8.91 -22.91 -19.65
C ASP A 55 9.62 -23.33 -20.95
N ASP A 56 9.25 -24.49 -21.48
CA ASP A 56 9.85 -25.05 -22.70
C ASP A 56 9.58 -24.21 -23.95
N HIS A 57 8.62 -23.28 -23.89
CA HIS A 57 8.31 -22.34 -24.95
C HIS A 57 9.02 -20.98 -24.77
N GLY A 58 9.85 -20.84 -23.73
CA GLY A 58 10.50 -19.59 -23.40
C GLY A 58 9.55 -18.56 -22.78
N VAL A 59 8.37 -18.97 -22.33
CA VAL A 59 7.41 -18.08 -21.66
C VAL A 59 7.72 -18.03 -20.18
N LEU A 60 7.77 -16.81 -19.64
CA LEU A 60 7.98 -16.59 -18.22
C LEU A 60 6.81 -17.16 -17.41
N GLN A 61 7.13 -18.09 -16.53
CA GLN A 61 6.23 -18.62 -15.52
C GLN A 61 6.60 -18.05 -14.16
N GLU A 62 5.59 -17.62 -13.41
CA GLU A 62 5.70 -17.23 -12.00
C GLU A 62 4.75 -18.12 -11.20
N ARG A 63 5.27 -18.80 -10.17
CA ARG A 63 4.53 -19.78 -9.38
C ARG A 63 4.85 -19.63 -7.90
N PHE A 64 3.81 -19.60 -7.07
CA PHE A 64 3.95 -19.70 -5.63
C PHE A 64 4.42 -21.11 -5.27
N LEU A 65 5.53 -21.23 -4.55
CA LEU A 65 6.15 -22.51 -4.20
C LEU A 65 5.76 -22.93 -2.78
N ALA A 66 5.98 -22.05 -1.81
CA ALA A 66 5.81 -22.39 -0.40
C ALA A 66 5.54 -21.16 0.45
N ILE A 67 4.91 -21.39 1.60
CA ILE A 67 4.93 -20.49 2.75
C ILE A 67 5.56 -21.23 3.92
N LYS A 68 6.52 -20.61 4.59
CA LYS A 68 7.28 -21.21 5.67
C LYS A 68 7.38 -20.27 6.85
N HIS A 69 7.04 -20.77 8.04
CA HIS A 69 7.22 -20.01 9.27
C HIS A 69 8.71 -19.81 9.55
N ILE A 70 9.12 -18.56 9.72
CA ILE A 70 10.47 -18.19 10.13
C ILE A 70 10.47 -18.01 11.64
N THR A 71 11.32 -18.77 12.34
CA THR A 71 11.55 -18.60 13.78
C THR A 71 12.73 -17.67 14.08
N ASP A 72 13.69 -17.59 13.16
CA ASP A 72 14.86 -16.71 13.25
C ASP A 72 14.88 -15.73 12.07
N CYS A 73 14.61 -14.47 12.35
CA CYS A 73 14.55 -13.39 11.37
C CYS A 73 15.92 -12.73 11.10
N THR A 74 17.03 -13.35 11.52
CA THR A 74 18.37 -12.94 11.10
C THR A 74 18.61 -13.31 9.64
N SER A 75 19.59 -12.67 8.99
CA SER A 75 19.97 -13.02 7.61
C SER A 75 20.38 -14.49 7.45
N ILE A 76 20.99 -15.09 8.49
CA ILE A 76 21.36 -16.50 8.50
C ILE A 76 20.12 -17.38 8.59
N GLY A 77 19.21 -17.12 9.54
CA GLY A 77 17.99 -17.90 9.70
C GLY A 77 17.08 -17.86 8.47
N ILE A 78 16.97 -16.69 7.82
CA ILE A 78 16.24 -16.51 6.56
C ILE A 78 16.90 -17.32 5.43
N LYS A 79 18.23 -17.27 5.31
CA LYS A 79 18.98 -18.03 4.30
C LYS A 79 18.81 -19.54 4.50
N GLU A 80 18.99 -20.04 5.71
CA GLU A 80 18.80 -21.46 6.05
C GLU A 80 17.37 -21.91 5.73
N THR A 81 16.37 -21.12 6.14
CA THR A 81 14.96 -21.39 5.82
C THR A 81 14.72 -21.46 4.32
N LEU A 82 15.33 -20.55 3.54
CA LEU A 82 15.23 -20.56 2.09
C LEU A 82 15.87 -21.81 1.47
N VAL A 83 17.08 -22.16 1.90
CA VAL A 83 17.79 -23.37 1.42
C VAL A 83 16.98 -24.61 1.74
N ASP A 84 16.46 -24.74 2.96
CA ASP A 84 15.59 -25.84 3.37
C ASP A 84 14.36 -25.97 2.45
N VAL A 85 13.71 -24.85 2.11
CA VAL A 85 12.57 -24.83 1.19
C VAL A 85 13.00 -25.31 -0.19
N LEU A 86 14.12 -24.83 -0.72
CA LEU A 86 14.62 -25.24 -2.04
C LEU A 86 14.98 -26.73 -2.06
N GLU A 87 15.71 -27.21 -1.06
CA GLU A 87 16.11 -28.62 -0.93
C GLU A 87 14.91 -29.55 -0.76
N TYR A 88 13.94 -29.19 0.09
CA TYR A 88 12.70 -29.94 0.25
C TYR A 88 11.95 -30.10 -1.08
N HIS A 89 11.98 -29.07 -1.92
CA HIS A 89 11.41 -29.11 -3.26
C HIS A 89 12.35 -29.67 -4.33
N GLY A 90 13.58 -30.08 -3.99
CA GLY A 90 14.56 -30.63 -4.92
C GLY A 90 15.09 -29.61 -5.93
N LEU A 91 15.08 -28.33 -5.57
CA LEU A 91 15.61 -27.23 -6.38
C LEU A 91 17.03 -26.92 -5.91
N SER A 92 18.01 -27.05 -6.80
CA SER A 92 19.40 -26.76 -6.45
C SER A 92 19.67 -25.25 -6.39
N PRO A 93 20.26 -24.72 -5.29
CA PRO A 93 20.71 -23.32 -5.23
C PRO A 93 21.67 -22.94 -6.36
N SER A 94 22.45 -23.89 -6.89
CA SER A 94 23.37 -23.65 -8.02
C SER A 94 22.69 -23.20 -9.33
N LYS A 95 21.38 -23.45 -9.46
CA LYS A 95 20.55 -23.05 -10.61
C LYS A 95 19.85 -21.71 -10.40
N LEU A 96 19.98 -21.11 -9.22
CA LEU A 96 19.44 -19.81 -8.89
C LEU A 96 20.19 -18.70 -9.64
N ARG A 97 19.45 -17.84 -10.34
CA ARG A 97 19.99 -16.72 -11.14
C ARG A 97 19.57 -15.35 -10.66
N CYS A 98 18.50 -15.26 -9.88
CA CYS A 98 18.08 -14.00 -9.28
C CYS A 98 17.41 -14.26 -7.94
N GLN A 99 17.70 -13.38 -6.99
CA GLN A 99 17.11 -13.32 -5.67
C GLN A 99 16.45 -11.94 -5.49
N GLY A 100 15.13 -11.93 -5.32
CA GLY A 100 14.36 -10.70 -5.14
C GLY A 100 13.62 -10.70 -3.81
N TYR A 101 13.76 -9.63 -3.04
CA TYR A 101 13.03 -9.42 -1.80
C TYR A 101 12.87 -7.93 -1.53
N ASP A 102 11.93 -7.59 -0.64
CA ASP A 102 11.84 -6.22 -0.14
C ASP A 102 12.98 -5.94 0.86
N GLY A 103 13.22 -4.66 1.15
CA GLY A 103 14.17 -4.25 2.18
C GLY A 103 13.49 -4.03 3.53
N ALA A 104 12.33 -4.64 3.76
CA ALA A 104 11.30 -4.14 4.66
C ALA A 104 11.26 -4.83 6.03
N SER A 105 12.38 -5.10 6.68
CA SER A 105 12.38 -5.27 8.14
C SER A 105 13.75 -5.00 8.75
N ASN A 106 13.75 -4.15 9.78
CA ASN A 106 14.74 -3.90 10.84
C ASN A 106 16.25 -3.80 10.59
N MET A 107 16.81 -4.10 9.42
CA MET A 107 18.26 -4.16 9.27
C MET A 107 18.70 -3.89 7.82
N ARG A 108 18.90 -2.61 7.47
CA ARG A 108 19.66 -2.24 6.24
C ARG A 108 21.04 -2.93 6.18
N GLY A 109 21.58 -3.34 7.34
CA GLY A 109 22.80 -4.14 7.45
C GLY A 109 22.61 -5.61 7.07
N GLU A 110 21.57 -6.28 7.58
CA GLU A 110 21.35 -7.72 7.38
C GLU A 110 20.98 -8.09 5.94
N PHE A 111 20.35 -7.20 5.16
CA PHE A 111 20.06 -7.54 3.75
C PHE A 111 21.32 -7.63 2.89
N ASN A 112 22.32 -6.78 3.16
CA ASN A 112 23.64 -6.93 2.54
C ASN A 112 24.29 -8.25 2.98
N VAL A 113 24.04 -8.67 4.22
CA VAL A 113 24.50 -9.98 4.71
C VAL A 113 23.76 -11.11 3.99
N LEU A 114 22.43 -11.11 3.95
CA LEU A 114 21.61 -12.13 3.29
C LEU A 114 21.96 -12.26 1.81
N GLN A 115 22.04 -11.15 1.05
CA GLN A 115 22.38 -11.24 -0.37
C GLN A 115 23.76 -11.88 -0.57
N ASN A 116 24.72 -11.55 0.30
CA ASN A 116 26.07 -12.08 0.23
C ASN A 116 26.07 -13.56 0.59
N LEU A 117 25.37 -13.95 1.66
CA LEU A 117 25.22 -15.34 2.09
C LEU A 117 24.58 -16.23 1.01
N VAL A 118 23.55 -15.74 0.33
CA VAL A 118 22.93 -16.46 -0.81
C VAL A 118 23.89 -16.50 -1.99
N ARG A 119 24.63 -15.42 -2.25
CA ARG A 119 25.60 -15.35 -3.35
C ARG A 119 26.81 -16.26 -3.13
N ASP A 120 27.20 -16.52 -1.88
CA ASP A 120 28.27 -17.46 -1.57
C ASP A 120 27.91 -18.90 -1.98
N GLU A 121 26.63 -19.28 -1.93
CA GLU A 121 26.13 -20.59 -2.38
C GLU A 121 25.68 -20.60 -3.86
N ALA A 122 25.16 -19.47 -4.34
CA ALA A 122 24.71 -19.27 -5.70
C ALA A 122 25.42 -18.03 -6.31
N PRO A 123 26.68 -18.17 -6.78
CA PRO A 123 27.49 -17.04 -7.25
C PRO A 123 26.87 -16.23 -8.39
N TYR A 124 25.95 -16.83 -9.12
CA TYR A 124 25.25 -16.21 -10.26
C TYR A 124 23.86 -15.66 -9.91
N ALA A 125 23.45 -15.71 -8.64
CA ALA A 125 22.16 -15.20 -8.17
C ALA A 125 22.23 -13.68 -7.96
N PHE A 126 21.81 -12.92 -8.97
CA PHE A 126 21.78 -11.46 -8.88
C PHE A 126 20.70 -10.97 -7.91
N TYR A 127 21.04 -10.00 -7.06
CA TYR A 127 20.09 -9.41 -6.14
C TYR A 127 19.29 -8.28 -6.77
N VAL A 128 17.96 -8.36 -6.65
CA VAL A 128 17.04 -7.30 -7.05
C VAL A 128 16.23 -6.85 -5.85
N HIS A 129 16.52 -5.64 -5.36
CA HIS A 129 15.67 -5.00 -4.36
C HIS A 129 14.31 -4.67 -4.98
N CYS A 130 13.22 -4.95 -4.26
CA CYS A 130 11.87 -4.64 -4.73
C CYS A 130 11.70 -3.15 -5.09
N PHE A 131 11.52 -2.84 -6.38
CA PHE A 131 11.37 -1.46 -6.87
C PHE A 131 10.12 -0.77 -6.32
N ALA A 132 9.01 -1.51 -6.17
CA ALA A 132 7.80 -0.97 -5.57
C ALA A 132 8.01 -0.58 -4.10
N HIS A 133 8.81 -1.36 -3.37
CA HIS A 133 9.19 -1.02 -2.01
C HIS A 133 10.12 0.19 -1.96
N GLN A 134 11.10 0.30 -2.88
CA GLN A 134 11.96 1.50 -2.96
C GLN A 134 11.15 2.76 -3.24
N LEU A 135 10.21 2.70 -4.18
CA LEU A 135 9.32 3.82 -4.47
C LEU A 135 8.54 4.22 -3.21
N GLN A 136 7.99 3.24 -2.48
CA GLN A 136 7.28 3.49 -1.23
C GLN A 136 8.16 4.17 -0.18
N LEU A 137 9.40 3.69 0.00
CA LEU A 137 10.35 4.29 0.94
C LEU A 137 10.65 5.74 0.59
N VAL A 138 10.84 6.06 -0.69
CA VAL A 138 11.06 7.44 -1.16
C VAL A 138 9.84 8.30 -0.84
N VAL A 139 8.63 7.85 -1.16
CA VAL A 139 7.40 8.62 -0.92
C VAL A 139 7.19 8.90 0.56
N VAL A 140 7.36 7.89 1.43
CA VAL A 140 7.21 8.05 2.88
C VAL A 140 8.27 8.99 3.45
N THR A 141 9.54 8.82 3.03
CA THR A 141 10.65 9.68 3.49
C THR A 141 10.39 11.14 3.12
N VAL A 142 9.97 11.41 1.89
CA VAL A 142 9.68 12.77 1.41
C VAL A 142 8.46 13.36 2.11
N ALA A 143 7.41 12.58 2.35
CA ALA A 143 6.23 13.03 3.09
C ALA A 143 6.58 13.49 4.50
N GLN A 144 7.52 12.81 5.17
CA GLN A 144 8.00 13.18 6.51
C GLN A 144 8.86 14.45 6.52
N CYS A 145 9.39 14.91 5.38
CA CYS A 145 10.16 16.16 5.31
C CYS A 145 9.29 17.42 5.44
N SER A 146 7.97 17.31 5.22
CA SER A 146 7.04 18.43 5.42
C SER A 146 6.27 18.21 6.73
N PRO A 147 6.48 19.05 7.76
CA PRO A 147 5.77 18.92 9.04
C PRO A 147 4.25 18.92 8.87
N ALA A 148 3.72 19.74 7.95
CA ALA A 148 2.28 19.82 7.70
C ALA A 148 1.71 18.53 7.09
N ILE A 149 2.46 17.90 6.17
CA ILE A 149 2.08 16.62 5.57
C ILE A 149 2.26 15.47 6.57
N ALA A 150 3.33 15.48 7.37
CA ALA A 150 3.55 14.51 8.43
C ALA A 150 2.44 14.57 9.49
N ASP A 151 2.06 15.77 9.93
CA ASP A 151 0.94 16.00 10.84
C ASP A 151 -0.37 15.49 10.24
N PHE A 152 -0.62 15.75 8.95
CA PHE A 152 -1.79 15.23 8.24
C PHE A 152 -1.82 13.70 8.18
N PHE A 153 -0.68 13.04 7.94
CA PHE A 153 -0.60 11.57 7.99
C PHE A 153 -0.87 11.00 9.39
N ASN A 154 -0.44 11.68 10.45
CA ASN A 154 -0.77 11.32 11.83
C ASN A 154 -2.25 11.54 12.16
N TYR A 155 -2.91 12.47 11.47
CA TYR A 155 -4.32 12.78 11.64
C TYR A 155 -5.24 11.74 11.00
N ILE A 156 -4.85 11.14 9.87
CA ILE A 156 -5.66 10.14 9.16
C ILE A 156 -6.13 9.00 10.09
N PRO A 157 -5.26 8.29 10.84
CA PRO A 157 -5.68 7.23 11.76
C PRO A 157 -6.64 7.72 12.86
N LEU A 158 -6.53 8.96 13.30
CA LEU A 158 -7.42 9.56 14.30
C LEU A 158 -8.83 9.71 13.73
N ILE A 159 -8.97 10.25 12.51
CA ILE A 159 -10.26 10.31 11.80
C ILE A 159 -10.85 8.91 11.68
N VAL A 160 -10.08 7.95 11.16
CA VAL A 160 -10.56 6.57 10.97
C VAL A 160 -11.07 5.99 12.29
N THR A 161 -10.34 6.19 13.38
CA THR A 161 -10.73 5.68 14.71
C THR A 161 -12.01 6.34 15.22
N GLN A 162 -12.15 7.66 15.05
CA GLN A 162 -13.34 8.39 15.49
C GLN A 162 -14.59 8.01 14.69
N VAL A 163 -14.43 7.84 13.38
CA VAL A 163 -15.50 7.44 12.48
C VAL A 163 -15.91 5.98 12.72
N CYS A 164 -14.95 5.08 12.92
CA CYS A 164 -15.21 3.65 13.08
C CYS A 164 -15.49 3.21 14.53
N SER A 165 -15.36 4.08 15.54
CA SER A 165 -15.59 3.73 16.95
C SER A 165 -17.06 3.58 17.34
N SER A 166 -18.00 4.00 16.48
CA SER A 166 -19.44 3.86 16.73
C SER A 166 -20.10 3.03 15.63
N CYS A 167 -20.78 1.95 16.00
CA CYS A 167 -21.55 1.12 15.06
C CYS A 167 -22.57 1.97 14.28
N LYS A 168 -23.26 2.91 14.95
CA LYS A 168 -24.22 3.82 14.30
C LYS A 168 -23.57 4.72 13.24
N ARG A 169 -22.36 5.22 13.51
CA ARG A 169 -21.61 6.05 12.54
C ARG A 169 -21.10 5.21 11.38
N LYS A 170 -20.61 4.01 11.66
CA LYS A 170 -20.18 3.04 10.64
C LYS A 170 -21.34 2.64 9.72
N ASP A 171 -22.53 2.41 10.27
CA ASP A 171 -23.71 2.04 9.48
C ASP A 171 -24.22 3.25 8.66
N ALA A 172 -24.28 4.44 9.26
CA ALA A 172 -24.61 5.67 8.52
C ALA A 172 -23.59 5.97 7.39
N LEU A 173 -22.31 5.64 7.61
CA LEU A 173 -21.26 5.68 6.58
C LEU A 173 -21.59 4.75 5.40
N LEU A 174 -21.89 3.48 5.69
CA LEU A 174 -22.14 2.49 4.66
C LEU A 174 -23.39 2.83 3.85
N VAL A 175 -24.44 3.33 4.51
CA VAL A 175 -25.68 3.77 3.86
C VAL A 175 -25.44 4.96 2.93
N LYS A 176 -24.80 6.04 3.39
CA LYS A 176 -24.49 7.20 2.52
C LYS A 176 -23.59 6.82 1.34
N HIS A 177 -22.62 5.93 1.54
CA HIS A 177 -21.78 5.48 0.43
C HIS A 177 -22.55 4.63 -0.59
N GLN A 178 -23.49 3.80 -0.12
CA GLN A 178 -24.37 3.04 -0.99
C GLN A 178 -25.28 3.96 -1.80
N ASP A 179 -25.84 5.01 -1.19
CA ASP A 179 -26.67 6.00 -1.88
C ASP A 179 -25.88 6.78 -2.95
N GLU A 180 -24.65 7.23 -2.64
CA GLU A 180 -23.79 7.91 -3.64
C GLU A 180 -23.37 6.97 -4.80
N LEU A 181 -23.12 5.70 -4.50
CA LEU A 181 -22.81 4.70 -5.53
C LEU A 181 -24.04 4.41 -6.41
N LEU A 182 -25.23 4.37 -5.82
CA LEU A 182 -26.49 4.24 -6.56
C LEU A 182 -26.70 5.44 -7.49
N ASP A 183 -26.51 6.67 -7.00
CA ASP A 183 -26.60 7.88 -7.82
C ASP A 183 -25.56 7.91 -8.96
N LEU A 184 -24.33 7.46 -8.70
CA LEU A 184 -23.29 7.39 -9.73
C LEU A 184 -23.54 6.29 -10.77
N MET A 185 -24.19 5.19 -10.37
CA MET A 185 -24.65 4.13 -11.26
C MET A 185 -25.84 4.57 -12.11
N GLU A 186 -26.83 5.26 -11.52
CA GLU A 186 -27.99 5.80 -12.22
C GLU A 186 -27.59 6.87 -13.26
N ASN A 187 -26.56 7.65 -12.97
CA ASN A 187 -25.99 8.63 -13.89
C ASN A 187 -24.99 8.04 -14.92
N GLY A 188 -24.81 6.72 -14.96
CA GLY A 188 -23.98 6.02 -15.94
C GLY A 188 -22.47 6.31 -15.86
N LYS A 189 -21.99 6.84 -14.73
CA LYS A 189 -20.57 7.22 -14.54
C LYS A 189 -19.68 6.05 -14.11
N ILE A 190 -20.26 4.95 -13.64
CA ILE A 190 -19.56 3.72 -13.22
C ILE A 190 -20.31 2.47 -13.70
N SER A 191 -19.59 1.39 -13.99
CA SER A 191 -20.17 0.09 -14.39
C SER A 191 -20.12 -0.91 -13.25
N ALA A 192 -21.23 -1.61 -12.98
CA ALA A 192 -21.26 -2.70 -12.00
C ALA A 192 -20.47 -3.93 -12.48
N GLY A 193 -19.65 -4.53 -11.61
CA GLY A 193 -18.90 -5.76 -11.90
C GLY A 193 -18.51 -6.50 -10.62
N THR A 194 -18.31 -7.82 -10.72
CA THR A 194 -18.01 -8.67 -9.57
C THR A 194 -16.68 -8.29 -8.91
N GLY A 195 -16.74 -7.81 -7.66
CA GLY A 195 -15.57 -7.31 -6.91
C GLY A 195 -15.34 -5.79 -6.98
N LEU A 196 -16.15 -5.06 -7.76
CA LEU A 196 -16.23 -3.60 -7.72
C LEU A 196 -17.37 -3.18 -6.75
N HIS A 197 -17.18 -2.08 -6.03
CA HIS A 197 -18.20 -1.48 -5.14
C HIS A 197 -18.63 -2.35 -3.94
N GLN A 198 -17.76 -3.25 -3.45
CA GLN A 198 -17.99 -3.95 -2.17
C GLN A 198 -17.87 -3.00 -0.98
N GLU A 199 -18.53 -3.34 0.14
CA GLU A 199 -18.49 -2.60 1.42
C GLU A 199 -17.06 -2.18 1.78
N SER A 200 -16.75 -0.90 1.59
CA SER A 200 -15.47 -0.34 1.98
C SER A 200 -15.59 0.34 3.33
N SER A 201 -15.32 -0.39 4.40
CA SER A 201 -15.02 0.27 5.68
C SER A 201 -13.74 1.10 5.54
N ILE A 202 -13.72 2.32 6.07
CA ILE A 202 -12.49 3.11 6.18
C ILE A 202 -11.48 2.27 6.95
N THR A 203 -10.51 1.71 6.22
CA THR A 203 -9.50 0.83 6.81
C THR A 203 -8.35 1.70 7.29
N ARG A 204 -7.81 1.42 8.49
CA ARG A 204 -6.59 2.10 8.93
C ARG A 204 -5.50 1.86 7.89
N PRO A 205 -4.77 2.90 7.47
CA PRO A 205 -3.67 2.73 6.55
C PRO A 205 -2.62 1.84 7.23
N ARG A 206 -2.02 0.90 6.48
CA ARG A 206 -0.86 0.14 6.97
C ARG A 206 0.39 0.86 6.51
N ASP A 207 1.31 1.07 7.44
CA ASP A 207 2.58 1.79 7.22
C ASP A 207 3.38 1.26 6.01
N THR A 208 3.20 -0.02 5.65
CA THR A 208 3.96 -0.71 4.60
C THR A 208 3.42 -0.55 3.18
N ARG A 209 2.26 0.10 2.94
CA ARG A 209 1.66 0.15 1.58
C ARG A 209 1.03 1.51 1.22
N CYS A 210 1.63 2.26 0.27
CA CYS A 210 1.10 3.51 -0.31
C CYS A 210 -0.36 3.42 -0.71
N GLY A 211 -0.71 2.31 -1.37
CA GLY A 211 -2.07 2.06 -1.85
C GLY A 211 -3.10 2.00 -0.73
N SER A 212 -2.70 1.65 0.50
CA SER A 212 -3.60 1.71 1.67
C SER A 212 -3.84 3.15 2.11
N HIS A 213 -2.82 4.00 2.18
CA HIS A 213 -2.96 5.43 2.46
C HIS A 213 -3.80 6.14 1.40
N LEU A 214 -3.54 5.88 0.11
CA LEU A 214 -4.35 6.42 -0.99
C LEU A 214 -5.82 5.99 -0.88
N ARG A 215 -6.08 4.70 -0.59
CA ARG A 215 -7.42 4.18 -0.42
C ARG A 215 -8.13 4.80 0.78
N THR A 216 -7.47 4.89 1.93
CA THR A 216 -8.02 5.56 3.11
C THR A 216 -8.32 7.03 2.85
N LEU A 217 -7.42 7.75 2.18
CA LEU A 217 -7.64 9.15 1.80
C LEU A 217 -8.82 9.31 0.85
N PHE A 218 -8.92 8.43 -0.15
CA PHE A 218 -10.04 8.42 -1.07
C PHE A 218 -11.36 8.23 -0.32
N HIS A 219 -11.44 7.27 0.60
CA HIS A 219 -12.66 7.04 1.39
C HIS A 219 -12.98 8.18 2.36
N ILE A 220 -11.99 8.79 3.01
CA ILE A 220 -12.25 9.94 3.90
C ILE A 220 -12.89 11.09 3.12
N PHE A 221 -12.46 11.33 1.88
CA PHE A 221 -12.90 12.46 1.08
C PHE A 221 -14.13 12.18 0.24
N SER A 222 -14.34 10.94 -0.21
CA SER A 222 -15.64 10.55 -0.79
C SER A 222 -16.75 10.69 0.25
N MET A 223 -16.43 10.56 1.55
CA MET A 223 -17.41 10.56 2.64
C MET A 223 -17.33 11.83 3.47
N TRP A 224 -16.86 12.92 2.88
CA TRP A 224 -16.44 14.10 3.61
C TRP A 224 -17.55 14.72 4.48
N ASN A 225 -18.78 14.83 3.98
CA ASN A 225 -19.90 15.37 4.78
C ASN A 225 -20.11 14.58 6.08
N THR A 226 -20.08 13.25 6.00
CA THR A 226 -20.21 12.38 7.17
C THR A 226 -19.00 12.47 8.09
N VAL A 227 -17.79 12.59 7.53
CA VAL A 227 -16.57 12.80 8.31
C VAL A 227 -16.61 14.17 9.01
N ALA A 228 -17.05 15.21 8.32
CA ALA A 228 -17.20 16.57 8.83
C ALA A 228 -18.25 16.65 9.95
N ASP A 229 -19.40 15.96 9.80
CA ASP A 229 -20.42 15.85 10.85
C ASP A 229 -19.83 15.22 12.13
N VAL A 230 -19.08 14.12 11.98
CA VAL A 230 -18.42 13.44 13.11
C VAL A 230 -17.33 14.31 13.73
N LEU A 231 -16.54 15.02 12.92
CA LEU A 231 -15.52 15.96 13.39
C LEU A 231 -16.14 17.17 14.09
N GLY A 232 -17.28 17.67 13.61
CA GLY A 232 -18.07 18.74 14.22
C GLY A 232 -18.61 18.35 15.60
N ILE A 233 -19.12 17.13 15.75
CA ILE A 233 -19.56 16.58 17.04
C ILE A 233 -18.39 16.47 18.02
N VAL A 234 -17.20 16.03 17.57
CA VAL A 234 -15.99 15.95 18.41
C VAL A 234 -15.51 17.33 18.88
N VAL A 235 -15.66 18.38 18.06
CA VAL A 235 -15.34 19.77 18.46
C VAL A 235 -16.30 20.29 19.54
N VAL A 236 -17.55 19.82 19.56
CA VAL A 236 -18.58 20.18 20.55
C VAL A 236 -18.39 19.39 21.86
N ASP A 237 -18.20 18.07 21.79
CA ASP A 237 -18.03 17.19 22.97
C ASP A 237 -16.70 17.44 23.71
N ALA A 238 -15.67 17.96 23.04
CA ALA A 238 -14.40 18.36 23.66
C ALA A 238 -14.54 19.56 24.62
N ARG A 239 -15.72 20.16 24.76
CA ARG A 239 -16.03 21.12 25.82
C ARG A 239 -16.20 20.46 27.19
N GLU A 240 -16.39 19.14 27.26
CA GLU A 240 -16.74 18.44 28.50
C GLU A 240 -15.68 17.45 29.02
N HIS A 241 -14.79 16.88 28.18
CA HIS A 241 -13.78 15.91 28.65
C HIS A 241 -12.37 16.04 28.03
N THR A 242 -11.34 15.86 28.87
CA THR A 242 -9.91 16.20 28.67
C THR A 242 -9.07 15.24 27.80
N CYS A 243 -9.68 14.36 26.99
CA CYS A 243 -8.94 13.28 26.30
C CYS A 243 -8.81 13.45 24.76
N GLN A 244 -8.98 14.65 24.19
CA GLN A 244 -9.08 14.83 22.72
C GLN A 244 -8.27 16.02 22.13
N GLY A 245 -7.07 16.31 22.65
CA GLY A 245 -6.24 17.45 22.21
C GLY A 245 -5.82 17.42 20.72
N GLY A 246 -5.36 16.27 20.21
CA GLY A 246 -4.69 16.20 18.90
C GLY A 246 -5.55 16.58 17.68
N THR A 247 -6.81 16.16 17.64
CA THR A 247 -7.74 16.48 16.52
C THR A 247 -8.11 17.96 16.50
N ARG A 248 -8.37 18.53 17.69
CA ARG A 248 -8.73 19.94 17.86
C ARG A 248 -7.56 20.85 17.51
N ASP A 249 -6.35 20.51 17.93
CA ASP A 249 -5.16 21.31 17.67
C ASP A 249 -4.78 21.29 16.19
N PHE A 250 -4.96 20.15 15.50
CA PHE A 250 -4.76 20.07 14.05
C PHE A 250 -5.77 20.89 13.25
N LEU A 251 -7.08 20.78 13.57
CA LEU A 251 -8.14 21.58 12.94
C LEU A 251 -7.91 23.08 13.12
N LYS A 252 -7.48 23.50 14.32
CA LYS A 252 -7.11 24.90 14.59
C LYS A 252 -5.86 25.35 13.85
N LYS A 253 -4.85 24.49 13.74
CA LYS A 253 -3.54 24.81 13.15
C LYS A 253 -3.60 24.97 11.63
N HIS A 254 -4.40 24.16 10.95
CA HIS A 254 -4.43 24.13 9.48
C HIS A 254 -5.72 24.68 8.86
N GLY A 255 -6.81 24.78 9.62
CA GLY A 255 -8.12 25.16 9.09
C GLY A 255 -8.69 24.15 8.09
N MET A 256 -9.98 24.25 7.77
CA MET A 256 -10.64 23.31 6.85
C MET A 256 -10.10 23.40 5.42
N LEU A 257 -9.85 24.62 4.93
CA LEU A 257 -9.24 24.84 3.62
C LEU A 257 -7.84 24.21 3.52
N GLY A 258 -7.00 24.38 4.56
CA GLY A 258 -5.67 23.77 4.59
C GLY A 258 -5.76 22.25 4.52
N ILE A 259 -6.68 21.62 5.25
CA ILE A 259 -6.90 20.17 5.20
C ILE A 259 -7.31 19.70 3.79
N CYS A 260 -8.16 20.47 3.11
CA CYS A 260 -8.57 20.18 1.73
C CYS A 260 -7.38 20.29 0.76
N ILE A 261 -6.52 21.30 0.91
CA ILE A 261 -5.30 21.45 0.12
C ILE A 261 -4.34 20.27 0.33
N HIS A 262 -4.05 19.90 1.58
CA HIS A 262 -3.18 18.75 1.88
C HIS A 262 -3.71 17.48 1.24
N HIS A 263 -5.02 17.26 1.31
CA HIS A 263 -5.62 16.10 0.67
C HIS A 263 -5.50 16.11 -0.84
N VAL A 264 -5.86 17.20 -1.52
CA VAL A 264 -5.80 17.26 -2.99
C VAL A 264 -4.37 17.04 -3.48
N VAL A 265 -3.39 17.64 -2.81
CA VAL A 265 -1.96 17.42 -3.11
C VAL A 265 -1.59 15.94 -2.93
N LEU A 266 -1.92 15.36 -1.76
CA LEU A 266 -1.57 13.97 -1.46
C LEU A 266 -2.30 12.96 -2.33
N LYS A 267 -3.58 13.19 -2.66
CA LYS A 267 -4.35 12.34 -3.57
C LYS A 267 -3.70 12.25 -4.93
N ASN A 268 -3.32 13.40 -5.52
CA ASN A 268 -2.68 13.45 -6.82
C ASN A 268 -1.28 12.80 -6.79
N LEU A 269 -0.46 13.11 -5.78
CA LEU A 269 0.88 12.54 -5.61
C LEU A 269 0.84 11.02 -5.39
N LEU A 270 -0.01 10.55 -4.48
CA LEU A 270 -0.16 9.12 -4.16
C LEU A 270 -0.80 8.35 -5.31
N SER A 271 -1.72 8.96 -6.08
CA SER A 271 -2.29 8.33 -7.28
C SER A 271 -1.23 8.06 -8.33
N ASN A 272 -0.41 9.07 -8.66
CA ASN A 272 0.69 8.93 -9.63
C ASN A 272 1.70 7.86 -9.21
N THR A 273 2.13 7.88 -7.94
CA THR A 273 3.10 6.91 -7.42
C THR A 273 2.49 5.52 -7.24
N ASN A 274 1.20 5.39 -6.94
CA ASN A 274 0.52 4.10 -6.87
C ASN A 274 0.39 3.44 -8.24
N HIS A 275 0.09 4.18 -9.31
CA HIS A 275 0.07 3.63 -10.67
C HIS A 275 1.44 3.05 -11.05
N LEU A 276 2.53 3.78 -10.77
CA LEU A 276 3.89 3.28 -10.98
C LEU A 276 4.17 2.05 -10.12
N SER A 277 3.82 2.08 -8.84
CA SER A 277 4.00 0.93 -7.93
C SER A 277 3.32 -0.33 -8.46
N GLN A 278 2.07 -0.22 -8.94
CA GLN A 278 1.33 -1.33 -9.52
C GLN A 278 1.97 -1.83 -10.83
N ALA A 279 2.43 -0.92 -11.68
CA ALA A 279 3.10 -1.28 -12.93
C ALA A 279 4.43 -2.03 -12.69
N LEU A 280 5.22 -1.59 -11.72
CA LEU A 280 6.48 -2.23 -11.34
C LEU A 280 6.30 -3.65 -10.80
N GLN A 281 5.11 -3.99 -10.30
CA GLN A 281 4.77 -5.32 -9.75
C GLN A 281 4.17 -6.27 -10.79
N ARG A 282 4.02 -5.86 -12.06
CA ARG A 282 3.49 -6.73 -13.11
C ARG A 282 4.47 -7.86 -13.42
N LYS A 283 3.94 -9.08 -13.57
CA LYS A 283 4.74 -10.29 -13.83
C LYS A 283 5.60 -10.18 -15.09
N ASN A 284 5.06 -9.55 -16.13
CA ASN A 284 5.68 -9.36 -17.44
C ASN A 284 6.37 -7.99 -17.60
N GLN A 285 6.60 -7.27 -16.50
CA GLN A 285 7.29 -5.99 -16.57
C GLN A 285 8.74 -6.19 -17.04
N ASN A 286 9.17 -5.34 -17.98
CA ASN A 286 10.56 -5.29 -18.44
C ASN A 286 11.24 -3.99 -17.99
N ILE A 287 12.57 -3.98 -17.97
CA ILE A 287 13.35 -2.87 -17.43
C ILE A 287 13.24 -1.58 -18.26
N VAL A 288 13.09 -1.68 -19.58
CA VAL A 288 12.96 -0.53 -20.47
C VAL A 288 11.65 0.19 -20.19
N GLU A 289 10.56 -0.56 -20.12
CA GLU A 289 9.24 -0.02 -19.78
C GLU A 289 9.19 0.50 -18.34
N ALA A 290 9.81 -0.21 -17.39
CA ALA A 290 9.92 0.26 -16.01
C ALA A 290 10.64 1.62 -15.94
N MET A 291 11.76 1.78 -16.66
CA MET A 291 12.49 3.04 -16.72
C MET A 291 11.66 4.16 -17.35
N ARG A 292 10.95 3.87 -18.45
CA ARG A 292 10.05 4.84 -19.09
C ARG A 292 8.99 5.33 -18.11
N LEU A 293 8.29 4.43 -17.42
CA LEU A 293 7.27 4.77 -16.43
C LEU A 293 7.84 5.60 -15.26
N ILE A 294 9.07 5.32 -14.81
CA ILE A 294 9.73 6.11 -13.77
C ILE A 294 9.99 7.54 -14.27
N LEU A 295 10.45 7.70 -15.51
CA LEU A 295 10.67 9.02 -16.12
C LEU A 295 9.36 9.77 -16.29
N ASP A 296 8.31 9.12 -16.80
CA ASP A 296 6.99 9.70 -17.00
C ASP A 296 6.41 10.22 -15.67
N VAL A 297 6.50 9.42 -14.58
CA VAL A 297 6.04 9.87 -13.25
C VAL A 297 6.90 11.00 -12.70
N LYS A 298 8.22 10.96 -12.90
CA LYS A 298 9.12 12.03 -12.47
C LYS A 298 8.80 13.35 -13.17
N GLU A 299 8.49 13.30 -14.46
CA GLU A 299 8.08 14.47 -15.24
C GLU A 299 6.71 14.98 -14.80
N SER A 300 5.74 14.09 -14.60
CA SER A 300 4.42 14.46 -14.06
C SER A 300 4.49 15.11 -12.68
N LEU A 301 5.32 14.59 -11.77
CA LEU A 301 5.52 15.21 -10.45
C LEU A 301 6.25 16.57 -10.53
N ARG A 302 7.14 16.75 -11.52
CA ARG A 302 7.79 18.04 -11.77
C ARG A 302 6.80 19.07 -12.30
N ASP A 303 5.99 18.69 -13.28
CA ASP A 303 4.95 19.55 -13.84
C ASP A 303 3.93 19.96 -12.77
N MET A 304 3.51 19.02 -11.91
CA MET A 304 2.64 19.31 -10.77
C MET A 304 3.25 20.34 -9.80
N ARG A 305 4.57 20.32 -9.61
CA ARG A 305 5.28 21.29 -8.77
C ARG A 305 5.42 22.65 -9.45
N ASP A 306 5.82 22.67 -10.72
CA ASP A 306 6.22 23.88 -11.43
C ASP A 306 4.99 24.65 -11.98
N ASN A 307 3.96 23.92 -12.43
CA ASN A 307 2.77 24.47 -13.09
C ASN A 307 1.45 24.09 -12.40
N GLY A 308 1.46 23.16 -11.43
CA GLY A 308 0.22 22.58 -10.88
C GLY A 308 -0.42 23.37 -9.73
N CYS A 309 0.22 24.41 -9.19
CA CYS A 309 -0.25 25.11 -7.98
C CYS A 309 -1.68 25.65 -8.12
N GLU A 310 -1.96 26.41 -9.18
CA GLU A 310 -3.29 26.98 -9.43
C GLU A 310 -4.35 25.89 -9.61
N SER A 311 -4.03 24.84 -10.39
CA SER A 311 -4.94 23.71 -10.61
C SER A 311 -5.28 22.96 -9.31
N LEU A 312 -4.28 22.70 -8.47
CA LEU A 312 -4.45 22.04 -7.17
C LEU A 312 -5.29 22.91 -6.22
N PHE A 313 -5.05 24.22 -6.22
CA PHE A 313 -5.82 25.16 -5.42
C PHE A 313 -7.28 25.25 -5.90
N CYS A 314 -7.53 25.33 -7.21
CA CYS A 314 -8.87 25.28 -7.78
C CYS A 314 -9.60 23.98 -7.43
N GLN A 315 -8.92 22.83 -7.48
CA GLN A 315 -9.49 21.55 -7.04
C GLN A 315 -9.87 21.57 -5.56
N ALA A 316 -9.01 22.12 -4.69
CA ALA A 316 -9.32 22.26 -3.27
C ALA A 316 -10.49 23.21 -3.03
N LYS A 317 -10.55 24.34 -3.75
CA LYS A 317 -11.65 25.30 -3.65
C LYS A 317 -12.97 24.70 -4.11
N ASN A 318 -13.00 24.03 -5.26
CA ASN A 318 -14.20 23.33 -5.75
C ASN A 318 -14.67 22.27 -4.76
N PHE A 319 -13.73 21.55 -4.13
CA PHE A 319 -14.07 20.60 -3.07
C PHE A 319 -14.71 21.31 -1.87
N CYS A 320 -14.13 22.43 -1.40
CA CYS A 320 -14.72 23.23 -0.33
C CYS A 320 -16.13 23.72 -0.67
N GLU A 321 -16.33 24.28 -1.88
CA GLU A 321 -17.62 24.78 -2.36
C GLU A 321 -18.67 23.65 -2.46
N THR A 322 -18.27 22.44 -2.88
CA THR A 322 -19.18 21.27 -2.96
C THR A 322 -19.64 20.77 -1.60
N HIS A 323 -18.88 21.09 -0.54
CA HIS A 323 -19.10 20.58 0.81
C HIS A 323 -19.45 21.70 1.81
N ASP A 324 -19.90 22.87 1.32
CA ASP A 324 -20.29 24.03 2.12
C ASP A 324 -19.21 24.46 3.15
N ILE A 325 -17.94 24.35 2.76
CA ILE A 325 -16.79 24.77 3.57
C ILE A 325 -16.44 26.21 3.19
N ASP A 326 -16.48 27.12 4.17
CA ASP A 326 -16.06 28.50 3.97
C ASP A 326 -14.59 28.58 3.53
N VAL A 327 -14.38 29.19 2.35
CA VAL A 327 -13.06 29.51 1.82
C VAL A 327 -12.74 30.94 2.25
N PRO A 328 -11.83 31.18 3.21
CA PRO A 328 -11.45 32.53 3.59
C PRO A 328 -10.85 33.28 2.40
N ASN A 329 -11.10 34.59 2.35
CA ASN A 329 -10.48 35.45 1.37
C ASN A 329 -8.96 35.51 1.62
N MET A 330 -8.18 35.03 0.65
CA MET A 330 -6.73 34.91 0.80
C MET A 330 -6.03 36.27 0.81
N ASP A 331 -6.63 37.30 0.19
CA ASP A 331 -6.09 38.66 0.20
C ASP A 331 -6.09 39.28 1.61
N ASP A 332 -7.05 38.89 2.45
CA ASP A 332 -7.16 39.36 3.84
C ASP A 332 -6.15 38.67 4.78
N LEU A 333 -5.64 37.50 4.38
CA LEU A 333 -4.66 36.69 5.14
C LEU A 333 -3.21 37.10 4.87
N VAL A 334 -2.89 37.60 3.67
CA VAL A 334 -1.53 38.08 3.34
C VAL A 334 -1.19 39.35 4.14
N GLY A 335 -2.17 40.23 4.37
CA GLY A 335 -1.98 41.47 5.13
C GLY A 335 -1.73 41.31 6.64
N THR A 336 -1.91 40.10 7.20
CA THR A 336 -1.69 39.82 8.64
C THR A 336 -0.35 39.13 8.94
N MET A 337 0.42 38.72 7.93
CA MET A 337 1.76 38.15 8.13
C MET A 337 2.89 39.19 8.10
N ASP A 338 2.59 40.42 7.67
CA ASP A 338 3.51 41.58 7.64
C ASP A 338 3.34 42.53 8.85
N GLN A 339 2.65 42.10 9.93
CA GLN A 339 2.49 42.86 11.18
C GLN A 339 3.08 42.16 12.40
#